data_AF-A0A0G2GVI9-F1
#
_entry.id   AF-A0A0G2GVI9-F1
#
_cell.length_a   1.000
_cell.length_b   1.000
_cell.length_c   1.000
_cell.angle_alpha   90.00
_cell.angle_beta   90.00
_cell.angle_gamma   90.00
#
_symmetry.space_group_name_H-M   'P 1'
#
loop_
_entity.id
_entity.type
_entity.pdbx_description
1 polymer ?
#
loop_
_entity_poly.entity_id
_entity_poly.type
_entity_poly.pdbx_seq_one_letter_code
_entity_poly.pdbx_strand_id
1 'polypeptide(L)'
;MPLLPVIGLPRFERNDETLQALLALVAANVAADERAELLLRAQEEEAEQWSAIEKEEDHSSDTPDAHRSDFVPNVTNLLEEMLDPEASEALDSLAESSLALGALSTSTTDMSQAIVDMAYQQQHFQHHVKSIESLQRSLESETRAMQDQLSELEQSKEKSAESQETMQQQIADWTRASKLLAVKFDEYRDRVSRMQKGSDLCTIEDLRVKERDVLRQKGQLRMLERELHTYQGLPSDLDAAREEYRRLNDGVMKLRRRRDEFFEYMASR
;
A
#
# COMPACT_ATOMS: atom_id res chain seq x y z
N MET A 1 -46.07 -26.96 -0.49
CA MET A 1 -45.26 -26.63 0.70
C MET A 1 -44.08 -25.80 0.25
N PRO A 2 -43.93 -24.55 0.71
CA PRO A 2 -42.82 -23.69 0.31
C PRO A 2 -41.53 -24.17 0.99
N LEU A 3 -40.46 -24.24 0.20
CA LEU A 3 -39.11 -24.58 0.66
C LEU A 3 -38.58 -23.43 1.52
N LEU A 4 -38.20 -23.73 2.76
CA LEU A 4 -37.51 -22.78 3.64
C LEU A 4 -36.17 -22.41 3.01
N PRO A 5 -35.79 -21.12 3.02
CA PRO A 5 -34.51 -20.67 2.51
C PRO A 5 -33.38 -21.25 3.38
N VAL A 6 -32.35 -21.78 2.74
CA VAL A 6 -31.11 -22.23 3.41
C VAL A 6 -30.51 -21.01 4.08
N ILE A 7 -30.72 -20.89 5.38
CA ILE A 7 -30.07 -19.89 6.23
C ILE A 7 -28.58 -20.22 6.19
N GLY A 8 -27.80 -19.42 5.47
CA GLY A 8 -26.36 -19.56 5.44
C GLY A 8 -25.81 -19.48 6.85
N LEU A 9 -25.00 -20.47 7.24
CA LEU A 9 -24.37 -20.55 8.55
C LEU A 9 -23.65 -19.22 8.85
N PRO A 10 -23.86 -18.63 10.03
CA PRO A 10 -23.26 -17.36 10.41
C PRO A 10 -21.74 -17.37 10.27
N ARG A 11 -21.13 -16.22 9.93
CA ARG A 11 -19.69 -16.11 9.67
C ARG A 11 -18.80 -16.53 10.86
N PHE A 12 -19.33 -16.50 12.09
CA PHE A 12 -18.59 -16.92 13.28
C PHE A 12 -18.36 -18.43 13.36
N GLU A 13 -19.10 -19.26 12.62
CA GLU A 13 -18.85 -20.71 12.55
C GLU A 13 -17.77 -21.09 11.53
N ARG A 14 -17.26 -20.13 10.76
CA ARG A 14 -16.22 -20.37 9.73
C ARG A 14 -14.78 -20.18 10.25
N ASN A 15 -14.61 -19.77 11.50
CA ASN A 15 -13.29 -19.71 12.13
C ASN A 15 -13.17 -20.89 13.10
N ASP A 16 -12.23 -21.80 12.83
CA ASP A 16 -12.02 -23.00 13.65
C ASP A 16 -11.68 -22.63 15.10
N GLU A 17 -11.02 -21.49 15.31
CA GLU A 17 -10.68 -20.98 16.65
C GLU A 17 -11.94 -20.58 17.44
N THR A 18 -12.93 -19.96 16.79
CA THR A 18 -14.17 -19.56 17.47
C THR A 18 -15.05 -20.77 17.77
N LEU A 19 -15.07 -21.78 16.91
CA LEU A 19 -15.76 -23.04 17.18
C LEU A 19 -15.11 -23.79 18.33
N GLN A 20 -13.77 -23.84 18.38
CA GLN A 20 -13.04 -24.46 19.48
C GLN A 20 -13.27 -23.72 20.81
N ALA A 21 -13.29 -22.38 20.78
CA ALA A 21 -13.62 -21.56 21.96
C ALA A 21 -15.07 -21.78 22.43
N LEU A 22 -16.04 -21.87 21.51
CA LEU A 22 -17.43 -22.15 21.84
C LEU A 22 -17.60 -23.57 22.41
N LEU A 23 -16.91 -24.56 21.87
CA LEU A 23 -16.93 -25.94 22.37
C LEU A 23 -16.28 -26.03 23.76
N ALA A 24 -15.18 -25.32 23.99
CA ALA A 24 -14.55 -25.20 25.30
C ALA A 24 -15.46 -24.50 26.32
N LEU A 25 -16.19 -23.47 25.91
CA LEU A 25 -17.17 -22.78 26.75
C LEU A 25 -18.34 -23.70 27.14
N VAL A 26 -18.86 -24.47 26.18
CA VAL A 26 -19.90 -25.46 26.46
C VAL A 26 -19.40 -26.53 27.43
N ALA A 27 -18.19 -27.05 27.22
CA ALA A 27 -17.59 -28.01 28.14
C ALA A 27 -17.37 -27.43 29.55
N ALA A 28 -16.95 -26.17 29.64
CA ALA A 28 -16.77 -25.47 30.91
C ALA A 28 -18.12 -25.23 31.63
N ASN A 29 -19.19 -24.90 30.90
CA ASN A 29 -20.52 -24.77 31.46
C ASN A 29 -21.06 -26.10 31.98
N VAL A 30 -20.92 -27.19 31.21
CA VAL A 30 -21.32 -28.53 31.68
C VAL A 30 -20.56 -28.91 32.95
N ALA A 31 -19.25 -28.67 33.00
CA ALA A 31 -18.46 -28.92 34.21
C ALA A 31 -18.86 -28.02 35.39
N ALA A 32 -19.37 -26.81 35.14
CA ALA A 32 -19.88 -25.93 36.18
C ALA A 32 -21.23 -26.42 36.73
N ASP A 33 -22.12 -26.87 35.85
CA ASP A 33 -23.43 -27.44 36.21
C ASP A 33 -23.26 -28.72 37.05
N GLU A 34 -22.35 -29.61 36.65
CA GLU A 34 -22.01 -30.82 37.43
C GLU A 34 -21.50 -30.48 38.84
N ARG A 35 -20.67 -29.43 38.97
CA ARG A 35 -20.19 -28.97 40.29
C ARG A 35 -21.30 -28.40 41.15
N ALA A 36 -22.22 -27.64 40.55
CA ALA A 36 -23.37 -27.08 41.25
C ALA A 36 -24.29 -28.20 41.77
N GLU A 37 -24.52 -29.24 40.96
CA GLU A 37 -25.29 -30.41 41.38
C GLU A 37 -24.64 -31.15 42.55
N LEU A 38 -23.31 -31.35 42.52
CA LEU A 38 -22.58 -31.97 43.62
C LEU A 38 -22.64 -31.16 44.92
N LEU A 39 -22.55 -29.84 44.84
CA LEU A 39 -22.67 -28.97 46.02
C LEU A 39 -24.07 -29.02 46.61
N LEU A 40 -25.11 -29.00 45.78
CA LEU A 40 -26.49 -29.09 46.23
C LEU A 40 -26.74 -30.43 46.93
N ARG A 41 -26.24 -31.54 46.37
CA ARG A 41 -26.33 -32.85 46.99
C ARG A 41 -25.61 -32.91 48.34
N ALA A 42 -24.42 -32.35 48.45
CA ALA A 42 -23.69 -32.28 49.72
C ALA A 42 -24.46 -31.47 50.77
N GLN A 43 -25.07 -30.34 50.38
CA GLN A 43 -25.90 -29.53 51.26
C GLN A 43 -27.17 -30.28 51.72
N GLU A 44 -27.82 -31.04 50.84
CA GLU A 44 -28.95 -31.89 51.19
C GLU A 44 -28.56 -32.97 52.20
N GLU A 45 -27.43 -33.65 51.96
CA GLU A 45 -26.90 -34.66 52.88
C GLU A 45 -26.53 -34.08 54.26
N GLU A 46 -25.94 -32.88 54.31
CA GLU A 46 -25.69 -32.17 55.57
C GLU A 46 -27.00 -31.82 56.27
N ALA A 47 -27.99 -31.27 55.55
CA ALA A 47 -29.29 -30.91 56.12
C ALA A 47 -30.04 -32.13 56.68
N GLU A 48 -29.97 -33.28 56.00
CA GLU A 48 -30.53 -34.54 56.49
C GLU A 48 -29.83 -35.04 57.75
N GLN A 49 -28.49 -34.92 57.83
CA GLN A 49 -27.73 -35.27 59.03
C GLN A 49 -28.12 -34.38 60.22
N TRP A 50 -28.24 -33.07 60.01
CA TRP A 50 -28.68 -32.15 61.07
C TRP A 50 -30.10 -32.46 61.54
N SER A 51 -31.04 -32.75 60.62
CA SER A 51 -32.40 -33.15 60.99
C SER A 51 -32.46 -34.50 61.72
N ALA A 52 -31.54 -35.42 61.42
CA ALA A 52 -31.43 -36.70 62.10
C ALA A 52 -30.90 -36.54 63.54
N ILE A 53 -29.89 -35.70 63.74
CA ILE A 53 -29.35 -35.37 65.07
C ILE A 53 -30.43 -34.70 65.93
N GLU A 54 -31.16 -33.73 65.38
CA GLU A 54 -32.25 -33.04 66.09
C GLU A 54 -33.35 -34.02 66.53
N LYS A 55 -33.70 -35.00 65.69
CA LYS A 55 -34.67 -36.06 66.04
C LYS A 55 -34.14 -37.04 67.07
N GLU A 56 -32.85 -37.38 67.05
CA GLU A 56 -32.23 -38.21 68.10
C GLU A 56 -32.18 -37.48 69.45
N GLU A 57 -31.92 -36.16 69.44
CA GLU A 57 -32.00 -35.32 70.63
C GLU A 57 -33.45 -35.26 71.18
N ASP A 58 -34.45 -35.07 70.31
CA ASP A 58 -35.86 -35.09 70.69
C ASP A 58 -36.32 -36.46 71.21
N HIS A 59 -35.85 -37.58 70.64
CA HIS A 59 -36.17 -38.93 71.13
C HIS A 59 -35.41 -39.34 72.41
N SER A 60 -34.35 -38.62 72.77
CA SER A 60 -33.66 -38.78 74.05
C SER A 60 -34.31 -38.02 75.22
N SER A 61 -35.33 -37.18 74.94
CA SER A 61 -36.05 -36.36 75.92
C SER A 61 -37.02 -37.11 76.85
N ASP A 62 -37.19 -38.42 76.70
CA ASP A 62 -38.01 -39.27 77.58
C ASP A 62 -37.30 -39.69 78.89
N THR A 63 -36.24 -39.01 79.30
CA THR A 63 -35.60 -39.17 80.63
C THR A 63 -35.62 -37.86 81.44
N PRO A 64 -35.75 -37.92 82.79
CA PRO A 64 -36.21 -36.79 83.60
C PRO A 64 -35.11 -35.73 83.83
N ASP A 65 -34.94 -34.83 82.87
CA ASP A 65 -34.00 -33.68 82.94
C ASP A 65 -34.71 -32.34 83.26
N ALA A 66 -35.84 -32.38 83.97
CA ALA A 66 -36.56 -31.17 84.41
C ALA A 66 -35.74 -30.27 85.36
N HIS A 67 -34.70 -30.79 86.01
CA HIS A 67 -33.84 -30.00 86.91
C HIS A 67 -32.67 -29.29 86.21
N ARG A 68 -32.36 -29.64 84.95
CA ARG A 68 -31.30 -28.98 84.17
C ARG A 68 -31.78 -27.68 83.54
N SER A 69 -33.05 -27.64 83.13
CA SER A 69 -33.74 -26.45 82.61
C SER A 69 -33.74 -25.27 83.58
N ASP A 70 -33.94 -25.52 84.88
CA ASP A 70 -34.07 -24.45 85.88
C ASP A 70 -32.74 -24.07 86.55
N PHE A 71 -31.73 -24.94 86.50
CA PHE A 71 -30.43 -24.69 87.11
C PHE A 71 -29.57 -23.74 86.27
N VAL A 72 -29.54 -23.93 84.95
CA VAL A 72 -28.76 -23.11 84.02
C VAL A 72 -29.16 -21.61 84.09
N PRO A 73 -30.44 -21.22 83.99
CA PRO A 73 -30.84 -19.80 84.06
C PRO A 73 -30.59 -19.18 85.45
N ASN A 74 -30.70 -19.95 86.53
CA ASN A 74 -30.39 -19.44 87.87
C ASN A 74 -28.89 -19.21 88.09
N VAL A 75 -28.03 -20.05 87.50
CA VAL A 75 -26.57 -19.86 87.58
C VAL A 75 -26.11 -18.71 86.68
N THR A 76 -26.69 -18.53 85.49
CA THR A 76 -26.34 -17.40 84.62
C THR A 76 -26.75 -16.06 85.25
N ASN A 77 -27.93 -15.98 85.86
CA ASN A 77 -28.37 -14.77 86.53
C ASN A 77 -27.51 -14.43 87.76
N LEU A 78 -27.09 -15.45 88.52
CA LEU A 78 -26.17 -15.24 89.66
C LEU A 78 -24.78 -14.81 89.20
N LEU A 79 -24.29 -15.35 88.07
CA LEU A 79 -23.02 -14.94 87.47
C LEU A 79 -23.07 -13.51 86.94
N GLU A 80 -24.21 -13.10 86.36
CA GLU A 80 -24.45 -11.74 85.90
C GLU A 80 -24.49 -10.73 87.08
N GLU A 81 -25.08 -11.12 88.22
CA GLU A 81 -25.05 -10.31 89.45
C GLU A 81 -23.68 -10.24 90.13
N MET A 82 -22.82 -11.25 89.90
CA MET A 82 -21.46 -11.31 90.47
C MET A 82 -20.37 -10.74 89.53
N LEU A 83 -20.74 -10.30 88.33
CA LEU A 83 -19.78 -9.79 87.35
C LEU A 83 -19.52 -8.30 87.57
N ASP A 84 -18.25 -7.95 87.77
CA ASP A 84 -17.83 -6.55 87.81
C ASP A 84 -18.07 -5.87 86.43
N PRO A 85 -18.40 -4.57 86.38
CA PRO A 85 -18.66 -3.87 85.11
C PRO A 85 -17.46 -3.86 84.15
N GLU A 86 -16.24 -3.95 84.67
CA GLU A 86 -15.02 -4.07 83.88
C GLU A 86 -14.90 -5.47 83.22
N ALA A 87 -15.42 -6.51 83.89
CA ALA A 87 -15.44 -7.86 83.36
C ALA A 87 -16.52 -8.06 82.29
N SER A 88 -17.69 -7.40 82.42
CA SER A 88 -18.70 -7.40 81.34
C SER A 88 -18.18 -6.71 80.08
N GLU A 89 -17.54 -5.55 80.21
CA GLU A 89 -16.97 -4.82 79.06
C GLU A 89 -15.87 -5.63 78.36
N ALA A 90 -15.06 -6.37 79.13
CA ALA A 90 -14.05 -7.26 78.58
C ALA A 90 -14.66 -8.47 77.81
N LEU A 91 -15.76 -9.05 78.31
CA LEU A 91 -16.46 -10.13 77.62
C LEU A 91 -17.17 -9.65 76.35
N ASP A 92 -17.79 -8.47 76.39
CA ASP A 92 -18.40 -7.85 75.21
C ASP A 92 -17.32 -7.55 74.14
N SER A 93 -16.18 -6.98 74.55
CA SER A 93 -15.04 -6.75 73.66
C SER A 93 -14.49 -8.06 73.06
N LEU A 94 -14.49 -9.15 73.84
CA LEU A 94 -14.07 -10.47 73.36
C LEU A 94 -15.09 -11.06 72.36
N ALA A 95 -16.38 -10.91 72.63
CA ALA A 95 -17.43 -11.34 71.73
C ALA A 95 -17.40 -10.53 70.41
N GLU A 96 -17.24 -9.21 70.50
CA GLU A 96 -17.11 -8.33 69.35
C GLU A 96 -15.87 -8.67 68.51
N SER A 97 -14.72 -8.91 69.15
CA SER A 97 -13.50 -9.30 68.43
C SER A 97 -13.58 -10.70 67.82
N SER A 98 -14.18 -11.67 68.52
CA SER A 98 -14.47 -13.00 67.95
C SER A 98 -15.39 -12.89 66.73
N LEU A 99 -16.43 -12.05 66.80
CA LEU A 99 -17.37 -11.84 65.70
C LEU A 99 -16.71 -11.11 64.52
N ALA A 100 -15.89 -10.09 64.79
CA ALA A 100 -15.15 -9.38 63.76
C ALA A 100 -14.12 -10.27 63.04
N LEU A 101 -13.52 -11.23 63.76
CA LEU A 101 -12.62 -12.23 63.20
C LEU A 101 -13.35 -13.39 62.52
N GLY A 102 -14.68 -13.48 62.67
CA GLY A 102 -15.46 -14.62 62.19
C GLY A 102 -15.15 -15.94 62.93
N ALA A 103 -14.57 -15.86 64.13
CA ALA A 103 -14.28 -17.02 64.96
C ALA A 103 -15.57 -17.51 65.64
N LEU A 104 -15.86 -18.81 65.49
CA LEU A 104 -17.02 -19.49 66.09
C LEU A 104 -16.87 -19.74 67.61
N SER A 105 -15.73 -19.36 68.18
CA SER A 105 -15.30 -19.73 69.52
C SER A 105 -14.45 -18.61 70.12
N THR A 106 -14.66 -18.32 71.41
CA THR A 106 -13.85 -17.37 72.18
C THR A 106 -12.53 -17.99 72.68
N SER A 107 -12.17 -19.19 72.18
CA SER A 107 -10.85 -19.75 72.42
C SER A 107 -9.77 -18.89 71.76
N THR A 108 -8.70 -18.60 72.52
CA THR A 108 -7.56 -17.83 72.03
C THR A 108 -6.84 -18.51 70.87
N THR A 109 -6.87 -19.84 70.79
CA THR A 109 -6.31 -20.61 69.67
C THR A 109 -7.06 -20.31 68.38
N ASP A 110 -8.39 -20.30 68.43
CA ASP A 110 -9.26 -20.22 67.27
C ASP A 110 -9.25 -18.78 66.73
N MET A 111 -9.29 -17.80 67.62
CA MET A 111 -9.06 -16.39 67.26
C MET A 111 -7.66 -16.17 66.68
N SER A 112 -6.60 -16.81 67.23
CA SER A 112 -5.25 -16.66 66.68
C SER A 112 -5.12 -17.26 65.28
N GLN A 113 -5.77 -18.40 65.02
CA GLN A 113 -5.82 -19.02 63.70
C GLN A 113 -6.58 -18.12 62.71
N ALA A 114 -7.75 -17.60 63.09
CA ALA A 114 -8.51 -16.67 62.27
C ALA A 114 -7.72 -15.40 61.92
N ILE A 115 -6.95 -14.85 62.87
CA ILE A 115 -6.06 -13.70 62.62
C ILE A 115 -4.98 -14.06 61.60
N VAL A 116 -4.32 -15.22 61.76
CA VAL A 116 -3.27 -15.68 60.84
C VAL A 116 -3.84 -15.92 59.44
N ASP A 117 -5.01 -16.53 59.34
CA ASP A 117 -5.69 -16.79 58.07
C ASP A 117 -6.08 -15.49 57.38
N MET A 118 -6.65 -14.53 58.12
CA MET A 118 -6.98 -13.21 57.59
C MET A 118 -5.73 -12.46 57.13
N ALA A 119 -4.64 -12.51 57.90
CA ALA A 119 -3.37 -11.90 57.54
C ALA A 119 -2.77 -12.55 56.27
N TYR A 120 -2.85 -13.88 56.15
CA TYR A 120 -2.43 -14.61 54.96
C TYR A 120 -3.25 -14.21 53.74
N GLN A 121 -4.59 -14.18 53.86
CA GLN A 121 -5.48 -13.75 52.80
C GLN A 121 -5.21 -12.30 52.37
N GLN A 122 -5.01 -11.39 53.33
CA GLN A 122 -4.65 -10.01 53.05
C GLN A 122 -3.34 -9.91 52.26
N GLN A 123 -2.29 -10.62 52.69
CA GLN A 123 -1.02 -10.64 51.96
C GLN A 123 -1.18 -11.26 50.56
N HIS A 124 -1.97 -12.33 50.45
CA HIS A 124 -2.26 -13.00 49.19
C HIS A 124 -2.94 -12.05 48.20
N PHE A 125 -3.99 -11.33 48.63
CA PHE A 125 -4.66 -10.34 47.80
C PHE A 125 -3.75 -9.16 47.44
N GLN A 126 -2.95 -8.66 48.39
CA GLN A 126 -1.97 -7.61 48.10
C GLN A 126 -0.94 -8.05 47.04
N HIS A 127 -0.50 -9.30 47.08
CA HIS A 127 0.39 -9.85 46.06
C HIS A 127 -0.31 -9.94 44.69
N HIS A 128 -1.55 -10.44 44.65
CA HIS A 128 -2.33 -10.53 43.42
C HIS A 128 -2.60 -9.16 42.79
N VAL A 129 -2.97 -8.15 43.60
CA VAL A 129 -3.16 -6.78 43.11
C VAL A 129 -1.88 -6.25 42.46
N LYS A 130 -0.71 -6.41 43.11
CA LYS A 130 0.58 -6.01 42.53
C LYS A 130 0.90 -6.75 41.23
N SER A 131 0.57 -8.04 41.16
CA SER A 131 0.77 -8.86 39.95
C SER A 131 -0.16 -8.43 38.81
N ILE A 132 -1.42 -8.09 39.12
CA ILE A 132 -2.37 -7.59 38.13
C ILE A 132 -1.93 -6.21 37.62
N GLU A 133 -1.48 -5.33 38.51
CA GLU A 133 -0.95 -4.02 38.13
C GLU A 133 0.28 -4.12 37.22
N SER A 134 1.20 -5.05 37.49
CA SER A 134 2.38 -5.25 36.63
C SER A 134 1.99 -5.79 35.26
N LEU A 135 1.06 -6.75 35.20
CA LEU A 135 0.50 -7.26 33.95
C LEU A 135 -0.20 -6.16 33.16
N GLN A 136 -1.03 -5.34 33.83
CA GLN A 136 -1.72 -4.22 33.20
C GLN A 136 -0.74 -3.22 32.60
N ARG A 137 0.32 -2.84 33.34
CA ARG A 137 1.38 -1.96 32.80
C ARG A 137 2.08 -2.56 31.58
N SER A 138 2.33 -3.88 31.59
CA SER A 138 2.92 -4.57 30.45
C SER A 138 2.00 -4.52 29.23
N LEU A 139 0.72 -4.87 29.40
CA LEU A 139 -0.27 -4.84 28.33
C LEU A 139 -0.49 -3.43 27.78
N GLU A 140 -0.52 -2.41 28.64
CA GLU A 140 -0.59 -1.01 28.20
C GLU A 140 0.65 -0.61 27.38
N SER A 141 1.84 -1.06 27.80
CA SER A 141 3.08 -0.77 27.07
C SER A 141 3.14 -1.48 25.71
N GLU A 142 2.70 -2.74 25.65
CA GLU A 142 2.60 -3.50 24.39
C GLU A 142 1.55 -2.90 23.47
N THR A 143 0.40 -2.47 24.01
CA THR A 143 -0.66 -1.82 23.21
C THR A 143 -0.15 -0.51 22.61
N ARG A 144 0.58 0.31 23.38
CA ARG A 144 1.20 1.54 22.86
C ARG A 144 2.25 1.22 21.79
N ALA A 145 3.12 0.24 22.03
CA ALA A 145 4.13 -0.17 21.06
C ALA A 145 3.49 -0.67 19.74
N MET A 146 2.40 -1.43 19.81
CA MET A 146 1.66 -1.89 18.64
C MET A 146 0.97 -0.74 17.89
N GLN A 147 0.44 0.25 18.61
CA GLN A 147 -0.13 1.47 18.01
C GLN A 147 0.94 2.30 17.30
N ASP A 148 2.11 2.45 17.90
CA ASP A 148 3.24 3.15 17.28
C ASP A 148 3.68 2.44 16.00
N GLN A 149 3.85 1.11 16.03
CA GLN A 149 4.18 0.31 14.85
C GLN A 149 3.12 0.42 13.75
N LEU A 150 1.83 0.43 14.11
CA LEU A 150 0.75 0.58 13.14
C LEU A 150 0.82 1.97 12.48
N SER A 151 1.05 3.02 13.26
CA SER A 151 1.19 4.38 12.73
C SER A 151 2.42 4.52 11.81
N GLU A 152 3.52 3.85 12.14
CA GLU A 152 4.73 3.83 11.30
C GLU A 152 4.46 3.09 9.97
N LEU A 153 3.77 1.96 10.02
CA LEU A 153 3.36 1.23 8.82
C LEU A 153 2.40 2.06 7.95
N GLU A 154 1.43 2.75 8.54
CA GLU A 154 0.52 3.65 7.81
C GLU A 154 1.28 4.79 7.12
N GLN A 155 2.20 5.44 7.82
CA GLN A 155 3.07 6.47 7.24
C GLN A 155 3.97 5.92 6.13
N SER A 156 4.51 4.70 6.30
CA SER A 156 5.32 4.03 5.29
C SER A 156 4.52 3.73 4.02
N LYS A 157 3.25 3.33 4.19
CA LYS A 157 2.32 3.05 3.11
C LYS A 157 1.96 4.31 2.35
N GLU A 158 1.70 5.41 3.06
CA GLU A 158 1.42 6.72 2.46
C GLU A 158 2.62 7.21 1.62
N LYS A 159 3.83 7.20 2.19
CA LYS A 159 5.06 7.54 1.46
C LYS A 159 5.30 6.64 0.25
N SER A 160 5.02 5.34 0.37
CA SER A 160 5.13 4.41 -0.75
C SER A 160 4.11 4.69 -1.85
N ALA A 161 2.89 5.11 -1.49
CA ALA A 161 1.85 5.49 -2.45
C ALA A 161 2.27 6.75 -3.22
N GLU A 162 2.76 7.78 -2.54
CA GLU A 162 3.30 9.00 -3.18
C GLU A 162 4.48 8.67 -4.10
N SER A 163 5.41 7.81 -3.66
CA SER A 163 6.53 7.38 -4.49
C SER A 163 6.08 6.58 -5.72
N GLN A 164 5.03 5.76 -5.58
CA GLN A 164 4.47 5.02 -6.71
C GLN A 164 3.78 5.96 -7.72
N GLU A 165 3.04 6.96 -7.25
CA GLU A 165 2.41 7.96 -8.13
C GLU A 165 3.45 8.75 -8.93
N THR A 166 4.51 9.22 -8.26
CA THR A 166 5.61 9.93 -8.94
C THR A 166 6.34 9.03 -9.95
N MET A 167 6.58 7.76 -9.61
CA MET A 167 7.16 6.79 -10.54
C MET A 167 6.24 6.56 -11.76
N GLN A 168 4.93 6.43 -11.56
CA GLN A 168 3.97 6.26 -12.66
C GLN A 168 3.93 7.48 -13.58
N GLN A 169 3.98 8.70 -13.02
CA GLN A 169 4.10 9.93 -13.80
C GLN A 169 5.38 9.93 -14.64
N GLN A 170 6.52 9.59 -14.04
CA GLN A 170 7.79 9.48 -14.77
C GLN A 170 7.71 8.45 -15.89
N ILE A 171 7.16 7.25 -15.66
CA ILE A 171 6.99 6.22 -16.69
C ILE A 171 6.13 6.74 -17.84
N ALA A 172 5.05 7.47 -17.55
CA ALA A 172 4.20 8.06 -18.58
C ALA A 172 4.99 9.08 -19.42
N ASP A 173 5.81 9.92 -18.80
CA ASP A 173 6.65 10.91 -19.50
C ASP A 173 7.74 10.24 -20.34
N TRP A 174 8.44 9.24 -19.81
CA TRP A 174 9.42 8.45 -20.56
C TRP A 174 8.78 7.73 -21.75
N THR A 175 7.56 7.24 -21.59
CA THR A 175 6.81 6.59 -22.68
C THR A 175 6.44 7.59 -23.77
N ARG A 176 6.01 8.81 -23.41
CA ARG A 176 5.74 9.88 -24.39
C ARG A 176 7.02 10.32 -25.11
N ALA A 177 8.11 10.54 -24.37
CA ALA A 177 9.40 10.91 -24.92
C ALA A 177 9.96 9.84 -25.86
N SER A 178 9.86 8.56 -25.48
CA SER A 178 10.25 7.42 -26.30
C SER A 178 9.46 7.36 -27.61
N LYS A 179 8.13 7.56 -27.56
CA LYS A 179 7.28 7.63 -28.76
C LYS A 179 7.69 8.78 -29.69
N LEU A 180 7.96 9.96 -29.13
CA LEU A 180 8.40 11.11 -29.91
C LEU A 180 9.78 10.88 -30.55
N LEU A 181 10.70 10.28 -29.81
CA LEU A 181 12.01 9.88 -30.34
C LEU A 181 11.87 8.85 -31.45
N ALA A 182 10.99 7.84 -31.31
CA ALA A 182 10.76 6.84 -32.36
C ALA A 182 10.28 7.49 -33.67
N VAL A 183 9.32 8.43 -33.59
CA VAL A 183 8.89 9.21 -34.76
C VAL A 183 10.05 10.00 -35.36
N LYS A 184 10.89 10.65 -34.54
CA LYS A 184 12.06 11.37 -35.03
C LYS A 184 13.09 10.44 -35.68
N PHE A 185 13.32 9.26 -35.13
CA PHE A 185 14.19 8.25 -35.73
C PHE A 185 13.68 7.83 -37.11
N ASP A 186 12.37 7.65 -37.27
CA ASP A 186 11.76 7.34 -38.56
C ASP A 186 11.93 8.51 -39.56
N GLU A 187 11.69 9.74 -39.14
CA GLU A 187 11.93 10.94 -39.96
C GLU A 187 13.40 11.04 -40.41
N TYR A 188 14.35 10.81 -39.49
CA TYR A 188 15.78 10.83 -39.82
C TYR A 188 16.17 9.67 -40.74
N ARG A 189 15.64 8.47 -40.51
CA ARG A 189 15.84 7.31 -41.38
C ARG A 189 15.32 7.59 -42.79
N ASP A 190 14.15 8.19 -42.92
CA ASP A 190 13.59 8.61 -44.20
C ASP A 190 14.45 9.68 -44.87
N ARG A 191 14.93 10.68 -44.11
CA ARG A 191 15.80 11.73 -44.62
C ARG A 191 17.12 11.18 -45.12
N VAL A 192 17.75 10.27 -44.38
CA VAL A 192 18.98 9.57 -44.79
C VAL A 192 18.71 8.73 -46.04
N SER A 193 17.60 7.98 -46.09
CA SER A 193 17.22 7.19 -47.25
C SER A 193 16.98 8.05 -48.50
N ARG A 194 16.38 9.24 -48.34
CA ARG A 194 16.21 10.23 -49.41
C ARG A 194 17.54 10.82 -49.85
N MET A 195 18.44 11.13 -48.91
CA MET A 195 19.79 11.63 -49.23
C MET A 195 20.63 10.59 -49.95
N GLN A 196 20.58 9.32 -49.54
CA GLN A 196 21.27 8.21 -50.23
C GLN A 196 20.73 8.02 -51.66
N LYS A 197 19.41 7.98 -51.83
CA LYS A 197 18.80 7.90 -53.17
C LYS A 197 19.07 9.13 -54.04
N GLY A 198 19.23 10.30 -53.42
CA GLY A 198 19.60 11.54 -54.10
C GLY A 198 21.10 11.67 -54.40
N SER A 199 21.95 11.00 -53.63
CA SER A 199 23.41 11.00 -53.84
C SER A 199 23.86 10.03 -54.94
N ASP A 200 23.02 9.06 -55.30
CA ASP A 200 23.32 8.09 -56.36
C ASP A 200 23.26 8.66 -57.80
N LEU A 201 23.01 9.96 -57.99
CA LEU A 201 22.76 10.54 -59.33
C LEU A 201 23.73 11.62 -59.81
N CYS A 202 24.74 11.99 -59.04
CA CYS A 202 25.86 12.76 -59.59
C CYS A 202 27.05 12.70 -58.64
N THR A 203 28.05 11.90 -58.97
CA THR A 203 29.34 11.99 -58.30
C THR A 203 29.95 13.36 -58.63
N ILE A 204 30.79 13.92 -57.76
CA ILE A 204 31.52 15.18 -58.02
C ILE A 204 32.23 15.10 -59.39
N GLU A 205 32.68 13.91 -59.79
CA GLU A 205 33.35 13.73 -61.08
C GLU A 205 32.39 13.81 -62.27
N ASP A 206 31.14 13.39 -62.11
CA ASP A 206 30.09 13.57 -63.12
C ASP A 206 29.73 15.04 -63.31
N LEU A 207 29.75 15.83 -62.23
CA LEU A 207 29.59 17.28 -62.30
C LEU A 207 30.76 17.94 -63.04
N ARG A 208 32.01 17.50 -62.81
CA ARG A 208 33.19 18.00 -63.53
C ARG A 208 33.18 17.63 -65.02
N VAL A 209 32.61 16.49 -65.39
CA VAL A 209 32.40 16.12 -66.80
C VAL A 209 31.37 17.06 -67.44
N LYS A 210 30.20 17.22 -66.81
CA LYS A 210 29.14 18.14 -67.30
C LYS A 210 29.63 19.58 -67.40
N GLU A 211 30.43 20.05 -66.44
CA GLU A 211 31.03 21.38 -66.47
C GLU A 211 31.93 21.58 -67.69
N ARG A 212 32.82 20.61 -67.98
CA ARG A 212 33.67 20.65 -69.18
C ARG A 212 32.86 20.65 -70.46
N ASP A 213 31.79 19.87 -70.52
CA ASP A 213 30.90 19.83 -71.68
C ASP A 213 30.19 21.17 -71.92
N VAL A 214 29.69 21.80 -70.86
CA VAL A 214 29.07 23.13 -70.94
C VAL A 214 30.10 24.18 -71.39
N LEU A 215 31.33 24.14 -70.87
CA LEU A 215 32.39 25.05 -71.31
C LEU A 215 32.74 24.86 -72.78
N ARG A 216 32.80 23.61 -73.25
CA ARG A 216 33.02 23.28 -74.66
C ARG A 216 31.88 23.80 -75.54
N GLN A 217 30.63 23.56 -75.16
CA GLN A 217 29.45 24.04 -75.89
C GLN A 217 29.39 25.57 -75.92
N LYS A 218 29.72 26.26 -74.82
CA LYS A 218 29.85 27.72 -74.80
C LYS A 218 30.95 28.22 -75.75
N GLY A 219 32.07 27.51 -75.83
CA GLY A 219 33.13 27.80 -76.80
C GLY A 219 32.64 27.68 -78.24
N GLN A 220 31.93 26.60 -78.56
CA GLN A 220 31.32 26.38 -79.88
C GLN A 220 30.27 27.44 -80.22
N LEU A 221 29.39 27.79 -79.28
CA LEU A 221 28.42 28.86 -79.47
C LEU A 221 29.10 30.20 -79.78
N ARG A 222 30.18 30.56 -79.07
CA ARG A 222 30.94 31.79 -79.35
C ARG A 222 31.65 31.77 -80.71
N MET A 223 32.04 30.60 -81.20
CA MET A 223 32.58 30.47 -82.56
C MET A 223 31.48 30.66 -83.59
N LEU A 224 30.36 29.97 -83.41
CA LEU A 224 29.21 30.02 -84.31
C LEU A 224 28.58 31.41 -84.34
N GLU A 225 28.53 32.10 -83.20
CA GLU A 225 28.05 33.47 -83.08
C GLU A 225 28.97 34.45 -83.81
N ARG A 226 30.30 34.25 -83.75
CA ARG A 226 31.26 35.02 -84.55
C ARG A 226 31.10 34.77 -86.05
N GLU A 227 30.92 33.53 -86.46
CA GLU A 227 30.62 33.18 -87.86
C GLU A 227 29.28 33.78 -88.30
N LEU A 228 28.22 33.67 -87.49
CA LEU A 228 26.94 34.28 -87.80
C LEU A 228 27.06 35.81 -87.93
N HIS A 229 27.89 36.45 -87.11
CA HIS A 229 28.13 37.88 -87.18
C HIS A 229 28.82 38.32 -88.48
N THR A 230 29.62 37.46 -89.14
CA THR A 230 30.17 37.78 -90.48
C THR A 230 29.12 37.69 -91.59
N TYR A 231 28.04 36.95 -91.34
CA TYR A 231 26.88 36.86 -92.25
C TYR A 231 25.77 37.86 -91.90
N GLN A 232 25.89 38.64 -90.83
CA GLN A 232 24.97 39.74 -90.52
C GLN A 232 25.16 40.86 -91.57
N GLY A 233 24.23 40.89 -92.52
CA GLY A 233 24.27 41.79 -93.68
C GLY A 233 23.77 41.13 -94.96
N LEU A 234 23.69 39.79 -95.01
CA LEU A 234 23.05 39.09 -96.13
C LEU A 234 21.52 39.12 -95.96
N PRO A 235 20.76 39.43 -97.04
CA PRO A 235 19.31 39.25 -97.06
C PRO A 235 18.95 37.80 -96.70
N SER A 236 17.92 37.61 -95.88
CA SER A 236 17.46 36.27 -95.48
C SER A 236 16.83 35.46 -96.63
N ASP A 237 16.66 36.07 -97.80
CA ASP A 237 16.10 35.48 -99.00
C ASP A 237 17.21 35.16 -100.03
N LEU A 238 17.27 33.90 -100.47
CA LEU A 238 18.30 33.35 -101.36
C LEU A 238 18.31 34.03 -102.73
N ASP A 239 17.14 34.44 -103.24
CA ASP A 239 17.05 35.07 -104.55
C ASP A 239 17.51 36.53 -104.51
N ALA A 240 17.20 37.27 -103.44
CA ALA A 240 17.70 38.63 -103.22
C ALA A 240 19.23 38.65 -103.03
N ALA A 241 19.80 37.70 -102.28
CA ALA A 241 21.25 37.59 -102.11
C ALA A 241 21.99 37.29 -103.43
N ARG A 242 21.36 36.51 -104.34
CA ARG A 242 21.91 36.23 -105.67
C ARG A 242 21.90 37.46 -106.57
N GLU A 243 20.89 38.30 -106.48
CA GLU A 243 20.82 39.56 -107.24
C GLU A 243 21.87 40.57 -106.77
N GLU A 244 22.04 40.74 -105.45
CA GLU A 244 23.10 41.59 -104.91
C GLU A 244 24.49 41.09 -105.27
N TYR A 245 24.73 39.77 -105.20
CA TYR A 245 25.98 39.16 -105.65
C TYR A 245 26.25 39.43 -107.13
N ARG A 246 25.25 39.25 -108.01
CA ARG A 246 25.38 39.55 -109.44
C ARG A 246 25.72 41.03 -109.65
N ARG A 247 25.04 41.95 -108.96
CA ARG A 247 25.30 43.39 -109.05
C ARG A 247 26.73 43.76 -108.62
N LEU A 248 27.21 43.21 -107.50
CA LEU A 248 28.58 43.42 -107.02
C LEU A 248 29.61 42.82 -107.99
N ASN A 249 29.36 41.61 -108.50
CA ASN A 249 30.26 40.95 -109.45
C ASN A 249 30.34 41.70 -110.79
N ASP A 250 29.23 42.22 -111.29
CA ASP A 250 29.21 43.09 -112.47
C ASP A 250 30.02 44.38 -112.23
N GLY A 251 29.94 44.93 -111.01
CA GLY A 251 30.77 46.06 -110.59
C GLY A 251 32.27 45.73 -110.60
N VAL A 252 32.66 44.58 -110.07
CA VAL A 252 34.05 44.10 -110.06
C VAL A 252 34.55 43.82 -111.48
N MET A 253 33.72 43.22 -112.34
CA MET A 253 34.07 42.95 -113.74
C MET A 253 34.23 44.24 -114.55
N LYS A 254 33.41 45.26 -114.30
CA LYS A 254 33.59 46.60 -114.90
C LYS A 254 34.88 47.26 -114.42
N LEU A 255 35.20 47.16 -113.12
CA LEU A 255 36.47 47.67 -112.58
C LEU A 255 37.68 46.92 -113.14
N ARG A 256 37.58 45.60 -113.32
CA ARG A 256 38.60 44.78 -113.98
C ARG A 256 38.78 45.16 -115.44
N ARG A 257 37.69 45.28 -116.22
CA ARG A 257 37.77 45.76 -117.61
C ARG A 257 38.40 47.13 -117.70
N ARG A 258 37.97 48.09 -116.87
CA ARG A 258 38.57 49.43 -116.84
C ARG A 258 40.06 49.40 -116.47
N ARG A 259 40.45 48.53 -115.54
CA ARG A 259 41.84 48.29 -115.18
C ARG A 259 42.62 47.70 -116.35
N ASP A 260 42.07 46.70 -117.02
CA ASP A 260 42.71 45.99 -118.12
C ASP A 260 42.81 46.89 -119.37
N GLU A 261 41.79 47.69 -119.68
CA GLU A 261 41.81 48.77 -120.68
C GLU A 261 42.88 49.82 -120.34
N PHE A 262 43.02 50.20 -119.07
CA PHE A 262 44.07 51.13 -118.63
C PHE A 262 45.47 50.51 -118.76
N PHE A 263 45.61 49.22 -118.47
CA PHE A 263 46.87 48.48 -118.67
C PHE A 263 47.21 48.30 -120.15
N GLU A 264 46.23 48.03 -121.01
CA GLU A 264 46.42 47.96 -122.47
C GLU A 264 46.82 49.33 -123.02
N TYR A 265 46.16 50.42 -122.60
CA TYR A 265 46.54 51.78 -122.95
C TYR A 265 47.98 52.13 -122.52
N MET A 266 48.42 51.63 -121.36
CA MET A 266 49.80 51.80 -120.89
C MET A 266 50.81 50.92 -121.63
N ALA A 267 50.39 49.77 -122.19
CA ALA A 267 51.26 48.83 -122.91
C ALA A 267 51.42 49.15 -124.41
N SER A 268 50.49 49.90 -125.00
CA SER A 268 50.53 50.34 -126.41
C SER A 268 51.29 51.66 -126.66
N ARG A 269 52.15 52.06 -125.73
CA ARG A 269 53.01 53.25 -125.81
C ARG A 269 54.46 52.88 -125.53
#